data_AF-A0A9X1U317-F1
#
_entry.id   AF-A0A9X1U317-F1
#
_cell.length_a   1.000
_cell.length_b   1.000
_cell.length_c   1.000
_cell.angle_alpha   90.00
_cell.angle_beta   90.00
_cell.angle_gamma   90.00
#
_symmetry.space_group_name_H-M   'P 1'
#
loop_
_entity.id
_entity.type
_entity.pdbx_description
1 polymer ?
#
loop_
_entity_poly.entity_id
_entity_poly.type
_entity_poly.pdbx_seq_one_letter_code
_entity_poly.pdbx_strand_id
1 'polypeptide(L)'
;MREFQEKVSEEYRNHRDNFRDCYTYIEKYGRNKFKNGNYLDFVAKTTNATEICQNEIAEIIRLDYIKSNGNNFKVRPTVKNSTDYLRKEILKMNIQHSYNKSLERALYELLQTIRDNIVHYGKFEVSENQYERNFVLIKNASIIANNLVEQIEKMEKE
;
A
#
# COMPACT_ATOMS: atom_id res chain seq x y z
N MET A 1 -12.06 -25.00 1.08
CA MET A 1 -12.24 -23.54 0.82
C MET A 1 -13.17 -22.83 1.83
N ARG A 2 -14.01 -23.54 2.63
CA ARG A 2 -14.89 -22.94 3.67
C ARG A 2 -14.21 -22.64 5.02
N GLU A 3 -13.36 -23.56 5.52
CA GLU A 3 -12.73 -23.42 6.85
C GLU A 3 -11.78 -22.23 7.02
N PHE A 4 -11.28 -21.64 5.94
CA PHE A 4 -10.32 -20.53 6.03
C PHE A 4 -10.99 -19.16 6.08
N GLN A 5 -12.17 -18.99 5.45
CA GLN A 5 -12.98 -17.78 5.65
C GLN A 5 -13.38 -17.60 7.13
N GLU A 6 -13.51 -18.72 7.85
CA GLU A 6 -13.77 -18.76 9.30
C GLU A 6 -12.54 -18.42 10.15
N LYS A 7 -11.30 -18.48 9.61
CA LYS A 7 -10.03 -18.25 10.35
C LYS A 7 -9.49 -16.83 10.35
N VAL A 8 -10.00 -15.94 9.50
CA VAL A 8 -9.52 -14.57 9.47
C VAL A 8 -9.98 -13.86 10.75
N SER A 9 -9.05 -13.38 11.57
CA SER A 9 -9.40 -12.69 12.81
C SER A 9 -10.26 -11.45 12.51
N GLU A 10 -11.11 -11.08 13.47
CA GLU A 10 -11.89 -9.84 13.37
C GLU A 10 -10.99 -8.62 13.16
N GLU A 11 -9.84 -8.59 13.84
CA GLU A 11 -8.81 -7.56 13.66
C GLU A 11 -8.30 -7.47 12.22
N TYR A 12 -7.98 -8.60 11.57
CA TYR A 12 -7.59 -8.59 10.16
C TYR A 12 -8.70 -8.01 9.28
N ARG A 13 -9.95 -8.45 9.49
CA ARG A 13 -11.10 -7.96 8.69
C ARG A 13 -11.26 -6.45 8.83
N ASN A 14 -11.13 -5.93 10.05
CA ASN A 14 -11.22 -4.50 10.33
C ASN A 14 -10.12 -3.71 9.60
N HIS A 15 -8.85 -4.16 9.66
CA HIS A 15 -7.77 -3.50 8.92
C HIS A 15 -7.95 -3.59 7.41
N ARG A 16 -8.41 -4.74 6.89
CA ARG A 16 -8.67 -4.90 5.46
C ARG A 16 -9.75 -3.92 4.98
N ASP A 17 -10.89 -3.91 5.67
CA ASP A 17 -12.04 -3.13 5.23
C ASP A 17 -11.76 -1.63 5.40
N ASN A 18 -11.12 -1.22 6.50
CA ASN A 18 -10.65 0.15 6.66
C ASN A 18 -9.67 0.56 5.55
N PHE A 19 -8.67 -0.26 5.26
CA PHE A 19 -7.73 0.02 4.17
C PHE A 19 -8.43 0.14 2.82
N ARG A 20 -9.33 -0.79 2.50
CA ARG A 20 -10.11 -0.77 1.26
C ARG A 20 -10.90 0.53 1.12
N ASP A 21 -11.58 0.94 2.17
CA ASP A 21 -12.52 2.04 2.13
C ASP A 21 -11.76 3.38 2.09
N CYS A 22 -10.71 3.55 2.91
CA CYS A 22 -9.80 4.71 2.86
C CYS A 22 -9.10 4.83 1.49
N TYR A 23 -8.55 3.73 0.97
CA TYR A 23 -7.88 3.74 -0.33
C TYR A 23 -8.85 4.11 -1.46
N THR A 24 -10.08 3.58 -1.42
CA THR A 24 -11.15 3.94 -2.37
C THR A 24 -11.50 5.43 -2.29
N TYR A 25 -11.56 5.99 -1.08
CA TYR A 25 -11.78 7.42 -0.89
C TYR A 25 -10.64 8.24 -1.53
N ILE A 26 -9.39 7.90 -1.26
CA ILE A 26 -8.21 8.58 -1.83
C ILE A 26 -8.23 8.56 -3.37
N GLU A 27 -8.55 7.41 -3.98
CA GLU A 27 -8.66 7.32 -5.44
C GLU A 27 -9.78 8.20 -5.99
N LYS A 28 -10.95 8.19 -5.35
CA LYS A 28 -12.09 9.03 -5.76
C LYS A 28 -11.77 10.51 -5.64
N TYR A 29 -11.21 10.92 -4.51
CA TYR A 29 -10.76 12.31 -4.29
C TYR A 29 -9.79 12.74 -5.38
N GLY A 30 -8.74 11.94 -5.62
CA GLY A 30 -7.73 12.24 -6.63
C GLY A 30 -8.31 12.37 -8.04
N ARG A 31 -9.21 11.46 -8.44
CA ARG A 31 -9.89 11.51 -9.74
C ARG A 31 -10.79 12.74 -9.88
N ASN A 32 -11.55 13.06 -8.84
CA ASN A 32 -12.50 14.17 -8.85
C ASN A 32 -11.79 15.54 -8.87
N LYS A 33 -10.76 15.71 -8.04
CA LYS A 33 -10.09 17.01 -7.85
C LYS A 33 -9.10 17.34 -8.96
N PHE A 34 -8.36 16.36 -9.50
CA PHE A 34 -7.25 16.63 -10.42
C PHE A 34 -7.51 16.30 -11.90
N LYS A 35 -8.62 15.60 -12.23
CA LYS A 35 -8.95 15.07 -13.57
C LYS A 35 -7.81 14.21 -14.18
N ASN A 36 -8.10 13.45 -15.24
CA ASN A 36 -7.31 12.28 -15.67
C ASN A 36 -5.79 12.49 -15.87
N GLY A 37 -5.04 11.41 -15.59
CA GLY A 37 -3.69 11.16 -16.12
C GLY A 37 -2.64 10.86 -15.06
N ASN A 38 -2.66 11.57 -13.94
CA ASN A 38 -1.59 11.42 -12.95
C ASN A 38 -1.96 11.88 -11.53
N TYR A 39 -3.22 11.73 -11.13
CA TYR A 39 -3.71 12.18 -9.82
C TYR A 39 -2.85 11.71 -8.64
N LEU A 40 -2.26 10.51 -8.74
CA LEU A 40 -1.36 9.97 -7.72
C LEU A 40 -0.12 10.84 -7.50
N ASP A 41 0.41 11.51 -8.54
CA ASP A 41 1.55 12.43 -8.40
C ASP A 41 1.13 13.76 -7.76
N PHE A 42 -0.15 14.14 -7.87
CA PHE A 42 -0.71 15.34 -7.24
C PHE A 42 -1.07 15.09 -5.78
N VAL A 43 -1.78 14.00 -5.50
CA VAL A 43 -2.10 13.58 -4.12
C VAL A 43 -0.80 13.37 -3.34
N ALA A 44 0.18 12.71 -3.95
CA ALA A 44 1.55 12.56 -3.44
C ALA A 44 2.16 13.88 -2.94
N LYS A 45 2.09 14.95 -3.74
CA LYS A 45 2.69 16.24 -3.37
C LYS A 45 1.96 16.95 -2.22
N THR A 46 0.71 16.58 -1.97
CA THR A 46 -0.15 17.29 -1.01
C THR A 46 -0.22 16.63 0.36
N THR A 47 -0.01 15.32 0.46
CA THR A 47 -0.26 14.58 1.71
C THR A 47 0.98 14.31 2.55
N ASN A 48 2.20 14.44 1.98
CA ASN A 48 3.48 14.16 2.65
C ASN A 48 3.48 12.83 3.44
N ALA A 49 2.85 11.81 2.88
CA ALA A 49 2.61 10.54 3.56
C ALA A 49 3.91 9.82 3.91
N THR A 50 4.95 9.98 3.08
CA THR A 50 6.27 9.38 3.30
C THR A 50 7.02 9.96 4.48
N GLU A 51 6.72 11.20 4.86
CA GLU A 51 7.23 11.84 6.07
C GLU A 51 6.41 11.44 7.30
N ILE A 52 5.09 11.50 7.20
CA ILE A 52 4.18 11.26 8.34
C ILE A 52 4.14 9.79 8.76
N CYS A 53 4.23 8.86 7.79
CA CYS A 53 4.05 7.43 8.02
C CYS A 53 5.35 6.63 7.83
N GLN A 54 6.50 7.25 8.11
CA GLN A 54 7.81 6.65 7.82
C GLN A 54 8.00 5.27 8.47
N ASN A 55 7.47 5.07 9.68
CA ASN A 55 7.58 3.82 10.42
C ASN A 55 6.76 2.70 9.77
N GLU A 56 5.50 2.96 9.44
CA GLU A 56 4.61 1.99 8.79
C GLU A 56 5.14 1.60 7.42
N ILE A 57 5.70 2.57 6.69
CA ILE A 57 6.34 2.32 5.40
C ILE A 57 7.59 1.46 5.57
N ALA A 58 8.42 1.75 6.58
CA ALA A 58 9.60 0.96 6.91
C ALA A 58 9.25 -0.51 7.21
N GLU A 59 8.18 -0.76 7.98
CA GLU A 59 7.69 -2.10 8.27
C GLU A 59 7.28 -2.85 6.98
N ILE A 60 6.54 -2.19 6.08
CA ILE A 60 6.13 -2.80 4.81
C ILE A 60 7.34 -3.14 3.94
N ILE A 61 8.29 -2.21 3.77
CA ILE A 61 9.40 -2.39 2.82
C ILE A 61 10.52 -3.28 3.36
N ARG A 62 10.57 -3.58 4.67
CA ARG A 62 11.45 -4.62 5.23
C ARG A 62 11.03 -6.04 4.82
N LEU A 63 9.75 -6.25 4.54
CA LEU A 63 9.24 -7.54 4.09
C LEU A 63 9.68 -7.88 2.67
N ASP A 64 9.55 -9.15 2.31
CA ASP A 64 9.72 -9.60 0.92
C ASP A 64 8.78 -8.87 -0.04
N TYR A 65 9.26 -8.68 -1.28
CA TYR A 65 8.49 -8.01 -2.33
C TYR A 65 7.08 -8.55 -2.48
N ILE A 66 6.12 -7.64 -2.68
CA ILE A 66 4.74 -8.00 -2.93
C ILE A 66 4.62 -8.56 -4.36
N LYS A 67 4.27 -9.84 -4.44
CA LYS A 67 4.09 -10.58 -5.71
C LYS A 67 2.71 -10.28 -6.29
N SER A 68 2.58 -10.31 -7.62
CA SER A 68 1.31 -9.99 -8.29
C SER A 68 0.23 -11.05 -8.11
N ASN A 69 -1.03 -10.60 -8.17
CA ASN A 69 -2.20 -11.46 -8.30
C ASN A 69 -2.25 -12.07 -9.72
N GLY A 70 -2.16 -13.41 -9.78
CA GLY A 70 -2.14 -14.22 -11.00
C GLY A 70 -1.30 -15.49 -10.81
N ASN A 71 -1.55 -16.56 -11.57
CA ASN A 71 -0.89 -17.88 -11.46
C ASN A 71 0.66 -17.84 -11.46
N ASN A 72 1.25 -16.73 -11.89
CA ASN A 72 2.68 -16.46 -11.80
C ASN A 72 2.97 -15.55 -10.60
N PHE A 73 3.44 -16.14 -9.49
CA PHE A 73 3.91 -15.49 -8.26
C PHE A 73 5.20 -14.65 -8.46
N LYS A 74 5.31 -13.94 -9.59
CA LYS A 74 6.45 -13.09 -9.94
C LYS A 74 6.27 -11.69 -9.35
N VAL A 75 7.38 -11.07 -8.97
CA VAL A 75 7.42 -9.67 -8.58
C VAL A 75 7.38 -8.84 -9.86
N ARG A 76 6.44 -7.89 -9.96
CA ARG A 76 6.38 -6.98 -11.11
C ARG A 76 7.59 -6.03 -11.06
N PRO A 77 8.28 -5.74 -12.18
CA PRO A 77 9.41 -4.82 -12.19
C PRO A 77 9.10 -3.46 -11.56
N THR A 78 7.91 -2.92 -11.80
CA THR A 78 7.45 -1.66 -11.20
C THR A 78 7.42 -1.72 -9.67
N VAL A 79 6.83 -2.78 -9.10
CA VAL A 79 6.75 -2.99 -7.64
C VAL A 79 8.13 -3.19 -7.04
N LYS A 80 8.99 -3.95 -7.72
CA LYS A 80 10.38 -4.12 -7.30
C LYS A 80 11.10 -2.78 -7.23
N ASN A 81 11.07 -2.01 -8.32
CA ASN A 81 11.76 -0.74 -8.44
C ASN A 81 11.22 0.31 -7.46
N SER A 82 9.91 0.40 -7.26
CA SER A 82 9.32 1.33 -6.29
C SER A 82 9.70 0.95 -4.86
N THR A 83 9.70 -0.35 -4.53
CA THR A 83 10.11 -0.86 -3.22
C THR A 83 11.61 -0.63 -2.96
N ASP A 84 12.46 -0.91 -3.94
CA ASP A 84 13.91 -0.69 -3.82
C ASP A 84 14.25 0.79 -3.67
N TYR A 85 13.52 1.66 -4.37
CA TYR A 85 13.64 3.11 -4.17
C TYR A 85 13.22 3.53 -2.76
N LEU A 86 12.08 3.05 -2.25
CA LEU A 86 11.67 3.32 -0.87
C LEU A 86 12.69 2.81 0.15
N ARG A 87 13.27 1.61 -0.04
CA ARG A 87 14.32 1.07 0.85
C ARG A 87 15.57 1.93 0.85
N LYS A 88 15.97 2.43 -0.31
CA LYS A 88 17.09 3.35 -0.41
C LYS A 88 16.80 4.67 0.32
N GLU A 89 15.63 5.26 0.08
CA GLU A 89 15.33 6.59 0.60
C GLU A 89 14.93 6.59 2.08
N ILE A 90 14.19 5.59 2.55
CA ILE A 90 13.65 5.52 3.92
C ILE A 90 14.56 4.70 4.84
N LEU A 91 15.02 3.52 4.41
CA LEU A 91 15.90 2.66 5.20
C LEU A 91 17.39 2.94 5.00
N LYS A 92 17.74 3.85 4.08
CA LYS A 92 19.14 4.19 3.74
C LYS A 92 19.96 2.98 3.29
N MET A 93 19.31 1.99 2.67
CA MET A 93 19.98 0.80 2.14
C MET A 93 20.72 1.12 0.83
N ASN A 94 21.90 0.53 0.65
CA ASN A 94 22.65 0.65 -0.60
C ASN A 94 22.09 -0.32 -1.67
N ILE A 95 21.06 0.12 -2.39
CA ILE A 95 20.35 -0.68 -3.40
C ILE A 95 20.32 0.08 -4.74
N GLN A 96 20.64 -0.61 -5.83
CA GLN A 96 20.45 -0.10 -7.19
C GLN A 96 18.99 -0.28 -7.62
N HIS A 97 18.38 0.78 -8.15
CA HIS A 97 17.03 0.78 -8.70
C HIS A 97 16.97 1.65 -9.96
N SER A 98 15.97 1.42 -10.82
CA SER A 98 15.71 2.24 -12.01
C SER A 98 14.47 3.13 -11.87
N TYR A 99 13.96 3.29 -10.64
CA TYR A 99 12.77 4.11 -10.37
C TYR A 99 13.04 5.61 -10.57
N ASN A 100 12.15 6.31 -11.27
CA ASN A 100 12.36 7.71 -11.71
C ASN A 100 11.19 8.65 -11.37
N LYS A 101 10.29 8.25 -10.46
CA LYS A 101 9.19 9.09 -9.96
C LYS A 101 9.44 9.50 -8.51
N SER A 102 8.50 10.27 -7.92
CA SER A 102 8.60 10.72 -6.52
C SER A 102 8.53 9.58 -5.50
N LEU A 103 9.04 9.83 -4.29
CA LEU A 103 8.98 8.90 -3.16
C LEU A 103 7.53 8.52 -2.83
N GLU A 104 6.66 9.53 -2.83
CA GLU A 104 5.23 9.38 -2.63
C GLU A 104 4.57 8.52 -3.71
N ARG A 105 4.97 8.69 -4.98
CA ARG A 105 4.45 7.84 -6.04
C ARG A 105 4.87 6.39 -5.84
N ALA A 106 6.07 6.14 -5.34
CA ALA A 106 6.51 4.79 -5.00
C ALA A 106 5.66 4.18 -3.88
N LEU A 107 5.33 4.96 -2.85
CA LEU A 107 4.43 4.54 -1.78
C LEU A 107 3.03 4.20 -2.32
N TYR A 108 2.44 5.06 -3.14
CA TYR A 108 1.12 4.81 -3.72
C TYR A 108 1.08 3.56 -4.60
N GLU A 109 2.10 3.33 -5.44
CA GLU A 109 2.19 2.10 -6.24
C GLU A 109 2.31 0.84 -5.37
N LEU A 110 2.97 0.95 -4.21
CA LEU A 110 3.04 -0.10 -3.21
C LEU A 110 1.67 -0.37 -2.54
N LEU A 111 0.98 0.68 -2.09
CA LEU A 111 -0.37 0.59 -1.50
C LEU A 111 -1.39 0.03 -2.52
N GLN A 112 -1.33 0.47 -3.78
CA GLN A 112 -2.14 -0.08 -4.86
C GLN A 112 -1.92 -1.58 -5.00
N THR A 113 -0.66 -2.01 -4.95
CA THR A 113 -0.29 -3.42 -5.05
C THR A 113 -0.82 -4.23 -3.85
N ILE A 114 -0.78 -3.68 -2.63
CA ILE A 114 -1.40 -4.30 -1.44
C ILE A 114 -2.91 -4.46 -1.67
N ARG A 115 -3.59 -3.41 -2.13
CA ARG A 115 -5.03 -3.42 -2.40
C ARG A 115 -5.41 -4.46 -3.45
N ASP A 116 -4.72 -4.47 -4.59
CA ASP A 116 -5.05 -5.38 -5.71
C ASP A 116 -4.80 -6.86 -5.36
N ASN A 117 -3.83 -7.14 -4.49
CA ASN A 117 -3.41 -8.51 -4.18
C ASN A 117 -4.06 -9.09 -2.91
N ILE A 118 -4.30 -8.27 -1.88
CA ILE A 118 -4.64 -8.76 -0.53
C ILE A 118 -6.11 -8.46 -0.19
N VAL A 119 -6.67 -7.34 -0.63
CA VAL A 119 -8.05 -6.95 -0.29
C VAL A 119 -9.09 -7.83 -1.00
N HIS A 120 -8.76 -8.40 -2.15
CA HIS A 120 -9.71 -9.18 -2.96
C HIS A 120 -9.82 -10.66 -2.61
N TYR A 121 -9.26 -11.12 -1.48
CA TYR A 121 -9.25 -12.54 -1.03
C TYR A 121 -8.71 -13.56 -2.05
N GLY A 122 -8.32 -13.14 -3.26
CA GLY A 122 -8.06 -14.02 -4.40
C GLY A 122 -6.81 -14.89 -4.24
N LYS A 123 -5.93 -14.52 -3.30
CA LYS A 123 -4.79 -15.31 -2.86
C LYS A 123 -4.58 -15.12 -1.37
N PHE A 124 -5.57 -15.53 -0.59
CA PHE A 124 -5.24 -15.99 0.75
C PHE A 124 -4.26 -17.16 0.68
N GLU A 125 -3.53 -17.27 1.76
CA GLU A 125 -2.25 -17.89 1.84
C GLU A 125 -2.37 -19.39 1.90
N VAL A 126 -1.45 -20.05 1.21
CA VAL A 126 -1.34 -21.50 1.26
C VAL A 126 -0.73 -21.93 2.61
N SER A 127 -0.15 -21.00 3.40
CA SER A 127 0.60 -21.26 4.65
C SER A 127 0.55 -20.12 5.68
N GLU A 128 0.68 -20.46 6.97
CA GLU A 128 0.72 -19.54 8.14
C GLU A 128 1.72 -18.38 8.01
N ASN A 129 2.94 -18.62 7.53
CA ASN A 129 3.95 -17.54 7.35
C ASN A 129 3.48 -16.42 6.41
N GLN A 130 2.68 -16.76 5.40
CA GLN A 130 2.20 -15.74 4.48
C GLN A 130 1.03 -14.95 5.12
N TYR A 131 0.29 -15.54 6.08
CA TYR A 131 -0.75 -14.89 6.91
C TYR A 131 -0.19 -13.77 7.75
N GLU A 132 0.83 -14.09 8.53
CA GLU A 132 1.49 -13.10 9.38
C GLU A 132 2.05 -11.95 8.54
N ARG A 133 2.71 -12.28 7.41
CA ARG A 133 3.22 -11.29 6.46
C ARG A 133 2.10 -10.38 5.94
N ASN A 134 1.00 -10.94 5.45
CA ASN A 134 -0.08 -10.13 4.88
C ASN A 134 -0.84 -9.34 5.95
N PHE A 135 -0.96 -9.87 7.17
CA PHE A 135 -1.50 -9.12 8.30
C PHE A 135 -0.64 -7.89 8.60
N VAL A 136 0.68 -8.02 8.65
CA VAL A 136 1.60 -6.86 8.81
C VAL A 136 1.42 -5.87 7.65
N LEU A 137 1.35 -6.35 6.41
CA LEU A 137 1.12 -5.48 5.25
C LEU A 137 -0.19 -4.69 5.38
N ILE A 138 -1.29 -5.36 5.73
CA ILE A 138 -2.61 -4.75 5.73
C ILE A 138 -2.82 -3.81 6.91
N LYS A 139 -2.27 -4.15 8.08
CA LYS A 139 -2.28 -3.29 9.27
C LYS A 139 -1.58 -1.97 9.00
N ASN A 140 -0.35 -2.02 8.49
CA ASN A 140 0.42 -0.81 8.19
C ASN A 140 -0.19 -0.02 7.03
N ALA A 141 -0.66 -0.69 5.97
CA ALA A 141 -1.33 -0.02 4.86
C ALA A 141 -2.63 0.68 5.29
N SER A 142 -3.39 0.07 6.20
CA SER A 142 -4.58 0.67 6.82
C SER A 142 -4.24 1.96 7.56
N ILE A 143 -3.17 1.96 8.36
CA ILE A 143 -2.74 3.15 9.11
C ILE A 143 -2.32 4.27 8.16
N ILE A 144 -1.50 3.95 7.14
CA ILE A 144 -1.07 4.92 6.13
C ILE A 144 -2.28 5.52 5.40
N ALA A 145 -3.22 4.68 4.95
CA ALA A 145 -4.40 5.15 4.23
C ALA A 145 -5.32 6.00 5.11
N ASN A 146 -5.45 5.70 6.40
CA ASN A 146 -6.23 6.52 7.32
C ASN A 146 -5.61 7.91 7.49
N ASN A 147 -4.29 7.98 7.75
CA ASN A 147 -3.57 9.26 7.86
C ASN A 147 -3.70 10.09 6.59
N LEU A 148 -3.63 9.45 5.42
CA LEU A 148 -3.84 10.10 4.13
C LEU A 148 -5.25 10.71 4.01
N VAL A 149 -6.29 9.99 4.42
CA VAL A 149 -7.66 10.50 4.43
C VAL A 149 -7.77 11.70 5.36
N GLU A 150 -7.22 11.63 6.58
CA GLU A 150 -7.23 12.75 7.52
C GLU A 150 -6.55 14.00 6.97
N GLN A 151 -5.43 13.85 6.25
CA GLN A 151 -4.78 14.99 5.58
C GLN A 151 -5.65 15.56 4.47
N ILE A 152 -6.28 14.71 3.67
CA ILE A 152 -7.20 15.15 2.61
C ILE A 152 -8.37 15.94 3.21
N GLU A 153 -9.01 15.43 4.26
CA GLU A 153 -10.15 16.09 4.91
C GLU A 153 -9.77 17.42 5.56
N LYS A 154 -8.54 17.55 6.10
CA LYS A 154 -8.03 18.84 6.60
C LYS A 154 -7.92 19.87 5.47
N MET A 155 -7.32 19.48 4.35
CA MET A 155 -7.19 20.35 3.17
C MET A 155 -8.52 20.73 2.49
N GLU A 156 -9.61 20.00 2.76
CA GLU A 156 -10.95 20.38 2.27
C GLU A 156 -11.66 21.38 3.18
N LYS A 157 -11.18 21.58 4.41
CA LYS A 157 -11.75 22.52 5.39
C LYS A 157 -11.05 23.89 5.40
N GLU A 158 -9.88 23.97 4.77
CA GLU A 158 -9.09 25.19 4.56
C GLU A 158 -9.46 25.88 3.25
#